data_AF-A0A7J8LB73-F1
#
_entry.id   AF-A0A7J8LB73-F1
#
_cell.length_a   1.000
_cell.length_b   1.000
_cell.length_c   1.000
_cell.angle_alpha   90.00
_cell.angle_beta   90.00
_cell.angle_gamma   90.00
#
_symmetry.space_group_name_H-M   'P 1'
#
loop_
_entity.id
_entity.type
_entity.pdbx_description
1 polymer ?
#
loop_
_entity_poly.entity_id
_entity_poly.type
_entity_poly.pdbx_seq_one_letter_code
_entity_poly.pdbx_strand_id
1 'polypeptide(L)'
;MRYGISRRKRSSVRWFLILCAAFTFISWLLLNLRSVDAPHLTTTADGAMLDLPAQLALRELRDAFFSSSAQPPTKSPAKNCATVEEMGKVFEGKILKETRRVRSIIQRHFSINGAPRIRELPPEQFCKHGFVIGKASEAGFGNEMYKILTAAALSIMLGKYPFGDYILYSNLTFTLREVKHLWRQHGCVENYGRHLVMRIDDFEKPAKTNALCGNWRTWPQPIIWYQGTTDAVGAQFFLKNIHPDMRDAATELFGRPESLQWRPNVFGELMSILISPSRDVEEAVNWVLGGGREPDITLHMRMLMNRSIRAAQAALYCLKQATSNLQLGSRPRVVVVSDTPSFVKSIVPNISGFSEVLIFDYELFGGNVSYNTDASKNLDFRVKDWGPAPRWVAFVDFFLASRAKHAVISGAHKRVGTTYAQLIAALAAANSLGENSTSSSFSFLSSFQSNLLAEGLNLQVGWGH
;
A
#
# COMPACT_ATOMS: atom_id res chain seq x y z
N MET A 1 -1.08 82.45 8.41
CA MET A 1 -2.55 82.38 8.59
C MET A 1 -2.91 80.99 9.12
N ARG A 2 -3.76 80.94 10.15
CA ARG A 2 -4.15 79.73 10.89
C ARG A 2 -5.00 78.78 10.04
N TYR A 3 -4.78 77.47 10.17
CA TYR A 3 -5.85 76.47 10.11
C TYR A 3 -5.60 75.41 11.19
N GLY A 4 -6.50 75.34 12.16
CA GLY A 4 -6.48 74.34 13.23
C GLY A 4 -7.23 73.08 12.80
N ILE A 5 -6.69 71.91 13.16
CA ILE A 5 -7.39 70.63 13.07
C ILE A 5 -7.44 70.02 14.47
N SER A 6 -8.66 69.94 15.00
CA SER A 6 -9.04 69.17 16.18
C SER A 6 -9.03 67.68 15.85
N ARG A 7 -8.43 66.84 16.71
CA ARG A 7 -8.66 65.37 16.71
C ARG A 7 -8.90 64.84 18.12
N ARG A 8 -10.15 65.02 18.56
CA ARG A 8 -10.82 64.12 19.51
C ARG A 8 -11.03 62.74 18.83
N LYS A 9 -11.05 61.68 19.64
CA LYS A 9 -11.41 60.26 19.35
C LYS A 9 -10.27 59.32 18.90
N ARG A 10 -9.33 59.00 19.80
CA ARG A 10 -8.53 57.74 19.76
C ARG A 10 -9.14 56.57 20.57
N SER A 11 -10.20 56.81 21.35
CA SER A 11 -10.85 55.79 22.19
C SER A 11 -11.74 54.81 21.40
N SER A 12 -12.43 55.32 20.36
CA SER A 12 -13.41 54.55 19.56
C SER A 12 -12.79 53.36 18.81
N VAL A 13 -11.56 53.49 18.31
CA VAL A 13 -10.88 52.44 17.52
C VAL A 13 -10.37 51.30 18.40
N ARG A 14 -9.90 51.61 19.63
CA ARG A 14 -9.45 50.58 20.56
C ARG A 14 -10.59 49.70 21.05
N TRP A 15 -11.76 50.28 21.29
CA TRP A 15 -12.95 49.52 21.70
C TRP A 15 -13.47 48.61 20.59
N PHE A 16 -13.42 49.07 19.33
CA PHE A 16 -13.80 48.26 18.18
C PHE A 16 -12.87 47.05 17.99
N LEU A 17 -11.56 47.23 18.18
CA LEU A 17 -10.59 46.13 18.07
C LEU A 17 -10.75 45.09 19.18
N ILE A 18 -11.09 45.52 20.41
CA ILE A 18 -11.37 44.61 21.53
C ILE A 18 -12.67 43.82 21.27
N LEU A 19 -13.70 44.46 20.73
CA LEU A 19 -14.94 43.79 20.34
C LEU A 19 -14.71 42.75 19.23
N CYS A 20 -13.91 43.06 18.20
CA CYS A 20 -13.57 42.09 17.15
C CYS A 20 -12.77 40.90 17.70
N ALA A 21 -11.85 41.13 18.63
CA ALA A 21 -11.11 40.05 19.30
C ALA A 21 -12.02 39.17 20.18
N ALA A 22 -12.97 39.78 20.88
CA ALA A 22 -13.96 39.05 21.67
C ALA A 22 -14.90 38.21 20.78
N PHE A 23 -15.39 38.77 19.67
CA PHE A 23 -16.27 38.04 18.74
C PHE A 23 -15.56 36.88 18.05
N THR A 24 -14.28 37.02 17.70
CA THR A 24 -13.50 35.93 17.11
C THR A 24 -13.23 34.82 18.13
N PHE A 25 -12.93 35.17 19.38
CA PHE A 25 -12.75 34.20 20.46
C PHE A 25 -14.06 33.47 20.80
N ILE A 26 -15.19 34.17 20.90
CA ILE A 26 -16.51 33.58 21.16
C ILE A 26 -16.95 32.68 19.99
N SER A 27 -16.72 33.11 18.74
CA SER A 27 -17.04 32.29 17.56
C SER A 27 -16.19 31.02 17.51
N TRP A 28 -14.90 31.11 17.86
CA TRP A 28 -14.02 29.96 17.97
C TRP A 28 -14.41 29.02 19.11
N LEU A 29 -14.87 29.56 20.24
CA LEU A 29 -15.37 28.78 21.38
C LEU A 29 -16.69 28.07 21.02
N LEU A 30 -17.62 28.75 20.34
CA LEU A 30 -18.88 28.16 19.88
C LEU A 30 -18.67 27.09 18.80
N LEU A 31 -17.68 27.24 17.92
CA LEU A 31 -17.29 26.21 16.94
C LEU A 31 -16.69 24.96 17.59
N ASN A 32 -15.98 25.11 18.72
CA ASN A 32 -15.46 23.97 19.47
C ASN A 32 -16.52 23.34 20.40
N LEU A 33 -17.53 24.10 20.85
CA LEU A 33 -18.61 23.61 21.70
C LEU A 33 -19.76 22.95 20.92
N ARG A 34 -19.95 23.27 19.63
CA ARG A 34 -20.96 22.62 18.76
C ARG A 34 -20.59 21.20 18.27
N SER A 35 -19.49 20.61 18.76
CA SER A 35 -19.12 19.22 18.45
C SER A 35 -19.75 18.19 19.41
N VAL A 36 -20.69 18.60 20.26
CA VAL A 36 -21.45 17.69 21.13
C VAL A 36 -22.93 17.90 20.84
N ASP A 37 -23.46 17.19 19.85
CA ASP A 37 -24.88 16.90 19.76
C ASP A 37 -25.08 15.46 19.29
N ALA A 38 -25.90 14.74 20.05
CA ALA A 38 -26.32 13.36 19.82
C ALA A 38 -27.21 13.25 18.55
N PRO A 39 -27.29 12.08 17.91
CA PRO A 39 -28.04 11.96 16.67
C PRO A 39 -29.55 12.07 16.93
N HIS A 40 -30.19 13.04 16.28
CA HIS A 40 -31.63 13.12 16.15
C HIS A 40 -32.15 11.94 15.32
N LEU A 41 -32.98 11.10 15.94
CA LEU A 41 -33.93 10.24 15.24
C LEU A 41 -35.00 11.13 14.60
N THR A 42 -35.14 11.08 13.28
CA THR A 42 -36.38 11.46 12.61
C THR A 42 -36.81 10.38 11.63
N THR A 43 -38.03 9.95 11.86
CA THR A 43 -38.89 8.99 11.19
C THR A 43 -39.23 9.34 9.74
N THR A 44 -39.32 8.28 8.94
CA THR A 44 -40.26 8.00 7.82
C THR A 44 -40.37 8.99 6.66
N ALA A 45 -39.95 8.52 5.48
CA ALA A 45 -40.69 8.73 4.24
C ALA A 45 -40.56 7.45 3.37
N ASP A 46 -41.70 6.85 3.08
CA ASP A 46 -41.85 5.74 2.13
C ASP A 46 -41.35 6.14 0.74
N GLY A 47 -40.58 5.25 0.13
CA GLY A 47 -40.11 5.34 -1.25
C GLY A 47 -39.64 3.96 -1.69
N ALA A 48 -40.59 3.08 -1.97
CA ALA A 48 -40.31 1.76 -2.50
C ALA A 48 -39.60 1.86 -3.86
N MET A 49 -38.35 1.38 -3.92
CA MET A 49 -37.75 0.86 -5.15
C MET A 49 -37.15 -0.51 -4.83
N LEU A 50 -37.83 -1.54 -5.31
CA LEU A 50 -37.50 -2.95 -5.16
C LEU A 50 -36.18 -3.27 -5.88
N ASP A 51 -35.12 -3.59 -5.13
CA ASP A 51 -33.90 -4.19 -5.67
C ASP A 51 -33.84 -5.67 -5.25
N LEU A 52 -34.71 -6.45 -5.89
CA LEU A 52 -34.88 -7.89 -5.66
C LEU A 52 -33.63 -8.76 -5.95
N PRO A 53 -32.66 -8.38 -6.82
CA PRO A 53 -31.45 -9.18 -7.05
C PRO A 53 -30.47 -9.17 -5.87
N ALA A 54 -30.35 -8.04 -5.15
CA ALA A 54 -29.39 -7.88 -4.06
C ALA A 54 -29.77 -8.70 -2.80
N GLN A 55 -31.07 -8.84 -2.54
CA GLN A 55 -31.56 -9.65 -1.43
C GLN A 55 -31.40 -11.16 -1.67
N LEU A 56 -31.50 -11.60 -2.92
CA LEU A 56 -31.28 -13.00 -3.31
C LEU A 56 -29.81 -13.41 -3.17
N ALA A 57 -28.87 -12.56 -3.60
CA ALA A 57 -27.44 -12.80 -3.42
C ALA A 57 -27.02 -12.83 -1.94
N LEU A 58 -27.64 -11.98 -1.10
CA LEU A 58 -27.39 -11.96 0.35
C LEU A 58 -27.95 -13.22 1.05
N ARG A 59 -29.06 -13.77 0.54
CA ARG A 59 -29.69 -14.98 1.06
C ARG A 59 -28.91 -16.24 0.70
N GLU A 60 -28.39 -16.33 -0.52
CA GLU A 60 -27.50 -17.43 -0.93
C GLU A 60 -26.17 -17.43 -0.16
N LEU A 61 -25.59 -16.25 0.12
CA LEU A 61 -24.40 -16.13 0.98
C LEU A 61 -24.67 -16.55 2.43
N ARG A 62 -25.88 -16.27 2.94
CA ARG A 62 -26.31 -16.67 4.28
C ARG A 62 -26.49 -18.18 4.38
N ASP A 63 -27.13 -18.80 3.39
CA ASP A 63 -27.41 -20.24 3.38
C ASP A 63 -26.14 -21.08 3.16
N ALA A 64 -25.15 -20.55 2.44
CA ALA A 64 -23.81 -21.15 2.34
C ALA A 64 -23.03 -21.11 3.67
N PHE A 65 -23.33 -20.16 4.56
CA PHE A 65 -22.63 -19.98 5.84
C PHE A 65 -23.16 -20.89 6.97
N PHE A 66 -24.40 -21.39 6.86
CA PHE A 66 -25.04 -22.22 7.89
C PHE A 66 -24.99 -23.73 7.63
N SER A 67 -24.47 -24.17 6.47
CA SER A 67 -24.33 -25.59 6.14
C SER A 67 -22.98 -26.16 6.57
N SER A 68 -22.74 -26.22 7.88
CA SER A 68 -21.82 -27.20 8.46
C SER A 68 -22.29 -27.59 9.87
N SER A 69 -22.84 -28.80 10.04
CA SER A 69 -23.09 -29.42 11.34
C SER A 69 -21.75 -29.63 12.09
N ALA A 70 -21.60 -29.48 13.42
CA ALA A 70 -22.49 -29.93 14.48
C ALA A 70 -22.25 -29.21 15.84
N GLN A 71 -23.27 -29.36 16.70
CA GLN A 71 -23.45 -29.03 18.13
C GLN A 71 -23.91 -27.61 18.54
N PRO A 72 -24.94 -27.51 19.44
CA PRO A 72 -25.62 -26.26 19.76
C PRO A 72 -24.86 -25.46 20.83
N PRO A 73 -24.48 -24.20 20.59
CA PRO A 73 -23.97 -23.35 21.65
C PRO A 73 -25.15 -22.74 22.43
N THR A 74 -25.05 -22.80 23.74
CA THR A 74 -25.81 -21.99 24.70
C THR A 74 -25.94 -20.55 24.22
N LYS A 75 -27.19 -20.05 24.14
CA LYS A 75 -27.54 -18.72 23.61
C LYS A 75 -26.85 -17.59 24.42
N SER A 76 -25.70 -17.14 23.95
CA SER A 76 -25.25 -15.77 24.18
C SER A 76 -26.09 -14.83 23.30
N PRO A 77 -26.37 -13.59 23.73
CA PRO A 77 -27.10 -12.63 22.93
C PRO A 77 -26.40 -12.46 21.58
N ALA A 78 -27.17 -12.53 20.48
CA ALA A 78 -26.63 -12.44 19.13
C ALA A 78 -25.87 -11.12 18.96
N LYS A 79 -24.55 -11.19 18.84
CA LYS A 79 -23.72 -10.05 18.43
C LYS A 79 -24.14 -9.66 17.01
N ASN A 80 -24.59 -8.43 16.83
CA ASN A 80 -25.00 -7.91 15.51
C ASN A 80 -23.81 -7.60 14.59
N CYS A 81 -22.58 -7.48 15.13
CA CYS A 81 -21.37 -7.22 14.36
C CYS A 81 -20.20 -8.07 14.90
N ALA A 82 -19.38 -8.60 14.00
CA ALA A 82 -18.11 -9.24 14.34
C ALA A 82 -17.02 -8.19 14.61
N THR A 83 -16.06 -8.46 15.51
CA THR A 83 -14.86 -7.63 15.67
C THR A 83 -13.88 -7.85 14.51
N VAL A 84 -12.92 -6.94 14.31
CA VAL A 84 -11.90 -7.08 13.26
C VAL A 84 -11.07 -8.36 13.46
N GLU A 85 -10.82 -8.75 14.71
CA GLU A 85 -10.15 -9.99 15.08
C GLU A 85 -11.01 -11.22 14.77
N GLU A 86 -12.32 -11.16 15.06
CA GLU A 86 -13.27 -12.23 14.71
C GLU A 86 -13.38 -12.40 13.19
N MET A 87 -13.38 -11.30 12.42
CA MET A 87 -13.30 -11.32 10.96
C MET A 87 -11.95 -11.84 10.47
N GLY A 88 -10.86 -11.59 11.20
CA GLY A 88 -9.50 -12.01 10.89
C GLY A 88 -9.22 -13.50 11.18
N LYS A 89 -10.00 -14.13 12.06
CA LYS A 89 -9.75 -15.51 12.51
C LYS A 89 -9.88 -16.56 11.40
N VAL A 90 -10.71 -16.30 10.39
CA VAL A 90 -10.91 -17.23 9.26
C VAL A 90 -9.66 -17.39 8.38
N PHE A 91 -8.67 -16.51 8.53
CA PHE A 91 -7.45 -16.46 7.72
C PHE A 91 -6.28 -17.30 8.28
N GLU A 92 -6.42 -17.91 9.47
CA GLU A 92 -5.34 -18.67 10.11
C GLU A 92 -4.95 -19.96 9.34
N GLY A 93 -3.64 -20.16 9.13
CA GLY A 93 -3.02 -21.42 8.68
C GLY A 93 -3.12 -21.77 7.18
N LYS A 94 -4.16 -21.34 6.46
CA LYS A 94 -4.41 -21.74 5.05
C LYS A 94 -3.68 -20.89 3.99
N ILE A 95 -3.30 -19.68 4.34
CA ILE A 95 -2.59 -18.72 3.48
C ILE A 95 -1.16 -19.16 3.12
N LEU A 96 -0.51 -19.90 4.03
CA LEU A 96 0.89 -20.32 3.89
C LEU A 96 1.13 -21.19 2.65
N LYS A 97 0.28 -22.21 2.45
CA LYS A 97 0.41 -23.14 1.32
C LYS A 97 0.25 -22.42 -0.02
N GLU A 98 -0.76 -21.57 -0.13
CA GLU A 98 -1.03 -20.81 -1.36
C GLU A 98 0.07 -19.80 -1.64
N THR A 99 0.60 -19.14 -0.60
CA THR A 99 1.72 -18.21 -0.75
C THR A 99 2.97 -18.92 -1.26
N ARG A 100 3.29 -20.12 -0.76
CA ARG A 100 4.39 -20.95 -1.29
C ARG A 100 4.17 -21.39 -2.74
N ARG A 101 2.95 -21.81 -3.08
CA ARG A 101 2.60 -22.16 -4.46
C ARG A 101 2.85 -20.99 -5.40
N VAL A 102 2.39 -19.80 -5.01
CA VAL A 102 2.60 -18.56 -5.78
C VAL A 102 4.07 -18.19 -5.86
N ARG A 103 4.84 -18.31 -4.77
CA ARG A 103 6.30 -18.12 -4.79
C ARG A 103 6.94 -18.99 -5.87
N SER A 104 6.61 -20.28 -5.94
CA SER A 104 7.13 -21.18 -6.97
C SER A 104 6.72 -20.77 -8.39
N ILE A 105 5.50 -20.28 -8.60
CA ILE A 105 5.05 -19.76 -9.90
C ILE A 105 5.86 -18.53 -10.31
N ILE A 106 6.04 -17.58 -9.39
CA ILE A 106 6.78 -16.34 -9.63
C ILE A 106 8.25 -16.68 -9.94
N GLN A 107 8.91 -17.49 -9.11
CA GLN A 107 10.29 -17.91 -9.32
C GLN A 107 10.46 -18.63 -10.67
N ARG A 108 9.57 -19.57 -11.00
CA ARG A 108 9.59 -20.26 -12.28
C ARG A 108 9.43 -19.28 -13.44
N HIS A 109 8.48 -18.37 -13.36
CA HIS A 109 8.25 -17.36 -14.40
C HIS A 109 9.51 -16.54 -14.67
N PHE A 110 10.15 -16.01 -13.62
CA PHE A 110 11.36 -15.18 -13.76
C PHE A 110 12.62 -15.99 -14.09
N SER A 111 12.68 -17.29 -13.79
CA SER A 111 13.77 -18.15 -14.25
C SER A 111 13.73 -18.41 -15.76
N ILE A 112 12.52 -18.51 -16.34
CA ILE A 112 12.31 -18.83 -17.76
C ILE A 112 12.27 -17.55 -18.59
N ASN A 113 11.53 -16.55 -18.12
CA ASN A 113 11.30 -15.31 -18.85
C ASN A 113 12.22 -14.18 -18.39
N GLY A 114 13.07 -14.39 -17.39
CA GLY A 114 14.03 -13.38 -16.87
C GLY A 114 14.90 -12.73 -17.93
N ALA A 115 15.28 -11.47 -17.75
CA ALA A 115 16.14 -10.74 -18.67
C ALA A 115 17.45 -11.47 -18.98
N PRO A 116 18.14 -12.10 -18.00
CA PRO A 116 19.32 -12.92 -18.32
C PRO A 116 19.02 -13.96 -19.40
N ARG A 117 17.89 -14.66 -19.31
CA ARG A 117 17.51 -15.68 -20.28
C ARG A 117 17.03 -15.10 -21.61
N ILE A 118 16.25 -14.02 -21.56
CA ILE A 118 15.72 -13.37 -22.76
C ILE A 118 16.84 -12.74 -23.61
N ARG A 119 17.89 -12.19 -22.97
CA ARG A 119 19.09 -11.66 -23.67
C ARG A 119 19.79 -12.71 -24.51
N GLU A 120 19.73 -13.97 -24.10
CA GLU A 120 20.41 -15.09 -24.76
C GLU A 120 19.57 -15.74 -25.86
N LEU A 121 18.32 -15.30 -26.06
CA LEU A 121 17.45 -15.91 -27.06
C LEU A 121 17.98 -15.67 -28.47
N PRO A 122 17.86 -16.67 -29.37
CA PRO A 122 18.17 -16.45 -30.77
C PRO A 122 17.19 -15.41 -31.38
N PRO A 123 17.58 -14.71 -32.46
CA PRO A 123 16.79 -13.62 -33.04
C PRO A 123 15.31 -13.96 -33.25
N GLU A 124 15.01 -15.13 -33.83
CA GLU A 124 13.64 -15.56 -34.08
C GLU A 124 12.80 -15.64 -32.79
N GLN A 125 13.36 -16.21 -31.72
CA GLN A 125 12.66 -16.37 -30.44
C GLN A 125 12.56 -15.05 -29.69
N PHE A 126 13.63 -14.25 -29.69
CA PHE A 126 13.63 -12.92 -29.09
C PHE A 126 12.57 -12.04 -29.72
N CYS A 127 12.53 -11.96 -31.05
CA CYS A 127 11.55 -11.17 -31.77
C CYS A 127 10.13 -11.68 -31.52
N LYS A 128 9.92 -13.00 -31.32
CA LYS A 128 8.61 -13.53 -30.95
C LYS A 128 8.15 -13.15 -29.54
N HIS A 129 9.07 -12.76 -28.66
CA HIS A 129 8.79 -12.45 -27.27
C HIS A 129 7.97 -11.16 -27.08
N GLY A 130 7.24 -11.10 -25.97
CA GLY A 130 6.42 -9.96 -25.59
C GLY A 130 6.81 -9.42 -24.21
N PHE A 131 6.48 -8.16 -23.97
CA PHE A 131 6.92 -7.42 -22.80
C PHE A 131 5.78 -6.63 -22.15
N VAL A 132 5.90 -6.42 -20.84
CA VAL A 132 4.96 -5.61 -20.04
C VAL A 132 5.70 -4.44 -19.38
N ILE A 133 5.15 -3.23 -19.45
CA ILE A 133 5.77 -2.02 -18.87
C ILE A 133 5.16 -1.70 -17.51
N GLY A 134 6.02 -1.54 -16.51
CA GLY A 134 5.74 -0.82 -15.27
C GLY A 134 6.49 0.50 -15.22
N LYS A 135 5.84 1.61 -15.56
CA LYS A 135 6.47 2.94 -15.55
C LYS A 135 6.38 3.56 -14.16
N ALA A 136 7.53 3.86 -13.56
CA ALA A 136 7.63 4.51 -12.26
C ALA A 136 8.32 5.89 -12.38
N SER A 137 7.59 6.95 -12.70
CA SER A 137 8.10 8.33 -12.53
C SER A 137 7.06 9.39 -12.14
N GLU A 138 5.89 9.01 -11.62
CA GLU A 138 4.71 9.90 -11.65
C GLU A 138 4.04 10.14 -10.27
N ALA A 139 4.21 9.23 -9.30
CA ALA A 139 3.56 9.28 -7.98
C ALA A 139 4.54 9.00 -6.82
N GLY A 140 4.00 8.83 -5.60
CA GLY A 140 4.77 8.49 -4.40
C GLY A 140 5.26 7.04 -4.42
N PHE A 141 6.30 6.72 -3.63
CA PHE A 141 6.99 5.42 -3.66
C PHE A 141 6.04 4.21 -3.69
N GLY A 142 5.03 4.17 -2.81
CA GLY A 142 4.11 3.03 -2.75
C GLY A 142 3.29 2.85 -4.03
N ASN A 143 2.77 3.93 -4.60
CA ASN A 143 1.98 3.86 -5.83
C ASN A 143 2.83 3.46 -7.03
N GLU A 144 4.07 3.94 -7.06
CA GLU A 144 5.04 3.61 -8.12
C GLU A 144 5.47 2.15 -8.05
N MET A 145 5.63 1.63 -6.83
CA MET A 145 5.89 0.21 -6.62
C MET A 145 4.72 -0.65 -7.11
N TYR A 146 3.46 -0.27 -6.83
CA TYR A 146 2.30 -1.00 -7.34
C TYR A 146 2.19 -1.03 -8.86
N LYS A 147 2.59 0.03 -9.57
CA LYS A 147 2.66 0.02 -11.05
C LYS A 147 3.61 -1.07 -11.55
N ILE A 148 4.76 -1.20 -10.91
CA ILE A 148 5.78 -2.21 -11.27
C ILE A 148 5.33 -3.61 -10.90
N LEU A 149 4.80 -3.80 -9.69
CA LEU A 149 4.31 -5.11 -9.26
C LEU A 149 3.09 -5.55 -10.07
N THR A 150 2.24 -4.62 -10.51
CA THR A 150 1.11 -4.91 -11.42
C THR A 150 1.62 -5.33 -12.79
N ALA A 151 2.64 -4.67 -13.33
CA ALA A 151 3.28 -5.10 -14.57
C ALA A 151 3.89 -6.50 -14.46
N ALA A 152 4.53 -6.82 -13.33
CA ALA A 152 5.07 -8.16 -13.07
C ALA A 152 3.97 -9.23 -12.89
N ALA A 153 2.90 -8.93 -12.16
CA ALA A 153 1.76 -9.84 -12.05
C ALA A 153 1.14 -10.12 -13.44
N LEU A 154 0.99 -9.08 -14.25
CA LEU A 154 0.49 -9.21 -15.62
C LEU A 154 1.45 -10.00 -16.51
N SER A 155 2.76 -9.83 -16.33
CA SER A 155 3.78 -10.59 -17.07
C SER A 155 3.63 -12.09 -16.82
N ILE A 156 3.40 -12.49 -15.56
CA ILE A 156 3.12 -13.88 -15.17
C ILE A 156 1.84 -14.37 -15.84
N MET A 157 0.74 -13.62 -15.73
CA MET A 157 -0.54 -14.01 -16.34
C MET A 157 -0.45 -14.17 -17.87
N LEU A 158 0.40 -13.40 -18.54
CA LEU A 158 0.55 -13.43 -19.99
C LEU A 158 1.69 -14.32 -20.49
N GLY A 159 2.55 -14.83 -19.61
CA GLY A 159 3.81 -15.49 -20.01
C GLY A 159 4.76 -14.55 -20.77
N LYS A 160 4.72 -13.25 -20.45
CA LYS A 160 5.55 -12.18 -21.04
C LYS A 160 6.54 -11.68 -20.00
N TYR A 161 7.56 -10.93 -20.40
CA TYR A 161 8.55 -10.44 -19.45
C TYR A 161 8.34 -8.96 -19.07
N PRO A 162 8.41 -8.56 -17.78
CA PRO A 162 8.21 -7.16 -17.40
C PRO A 162 9.50 -6.35 -17.51
N PHE A 163 9.36 -5.04 -17.76
CA PHE A 163 10.46 -4.08 -17.66
C PHE A 163 10.10 -2.84 -16.85
N GLY A 164 11.11 -2.26 -16.21
CA GLY A 164 10.98 -1.09 -15.33
C GLY A 164 11.96 0.01 -15.75
N ASP A 165 11.48 1.25 -15.84
CA ASP A 165 12.34 2.35 -16.28
C ASP A 165 13.08 3.07 -15.13
N TYR A 166 12.83 2.77 -13.84
CA TYR A 166 13.32 3.63 -12.73
C TYR A 166 13.57 2.95 -11.37
N ILE A 167 13.73 1.63 -11.31
CA ILE A 167 14.11 0.93 -10.07
C ILE A 167 15.51 0.34 -10.26
N LEU A 168 16.53 1.03 -9.74
CA LEU A 168 17.90 0.52 -9.62
C LEU A 168 17.99 -0.45 -8.43
N TYR A 169 17.30 -1.58 -8.53
CA TYR A 169 17.24 -2.56 -7.42
C TYR A 169 17.20 -4.03 -7.87
N SER A 170 17.20 -4.34 -9.17
CA SER A 170 17.52 -5.69 -9.68
C SER A 170 18.04 -5.66 -11.13
N ASN A 171 18.85 -6.65 -11.51
CA ASN A 171 19.24 -6.95 -12.89
C ASN A 171 18.21 -7.85 -13.61
N LEU A 172 17.07 -8.08 -12.95
CA LEU A 172 15.97 -8.95 -13.35
C LEU A 172 14.87 -8.20 -14.08
N THR A 173 15.15 -7.06 -14.71
CA THR A 173 14.27 -6.36 -15.65
C THR A 173 15.07 -5.75 -16.80
N PHE A 174 14.44 -5.53 -17.96
CA PHE A 174 15.02 -4.69 -19.02
C PHE A 174 14.77 -3.21 -18.73
N THR A 175 15.50 -2.33 -19.43
CA THR A 175 15.05 -0.96 -19.69
C THR A 175 14.41 -0.88 -21.08
N LEU A 176 13.53 0.10 -21.33
CA LEU A 176 12.98 0.30 -22.67
C LEU A 176 14.09 0.57 -23.71
N ARG A 177 15.18 1.21 -23.29
CA ARG A 177 16.34 1.51 -24.14
C ARG A 177 17.06 0.23 -24.56
N GLU A 178 17.23 -0.71 -23.63
CA GLU A 178 17.83 -2.02 -23.88
C GLU A 178 16.97 -2.86 -24.83
N VAL A 179 15.65 -2.94 -24.60
CA VAL A 179 14.74 -3.65 -25.52
C VAL A 179 14.82 -3.07 -26.94
N LYS A 180 14.80 -1.74 -27.09
CA LYS A 180 14.94 -1.08 -28.40
C LYS A 180 16.27 -1.42 -29.08
N HIS A 181 17.34 -1.54 -28.33
CA HIS A 181 18.66 -1.90 -28.86
C HIS A 181 18.67 -3.35 -29.35
N LEU A 182 18.25 -4.29 -28.51
CA LEU A 182 18.18 -5.72 -28.86
C LEU A 182 17.20 -5.97 -30.03
N TRP A 183 16.07 -5.26 -30.08
CA TRP A 183 15.11 -5.36 -31.18
C TRP A 183 15.71 -5.01 -32.54
N ARG A 184 16.62 -4.02 -32.57
CA ARG A 184 17.38 -3.64 -33.77
C ARG A 184 18.48 -4.65 -34.07
N GLN A 185 19.23 -5.05 -33.05
CA GLN A 185 20.33 -6.02 -33.18
C GLN A 185 19.86 -7.36 -33.77
N HIS A 186 18.68 -7.83 -33.37
CA HIS A 186 18.09 -9.07 -33.88
C HIS A 186 17.34 -8.90 -35.21
N GLY A 187 17.31 -7.69 -35.79
CA GLY A 187 16.62 -7.43 -37.06
C GLY A 187 15.13 -7.73 -37.02
N CYS A 188 14.45 -7.49 -35.89
CA CYS A 188 13.05 -7.92 -35.71
C CYS A 188 12.07 -7.32 -36.73
N VAL A 189 12.36 -6.10 -37.21
CA VAL A 189 11.55 -5.46 -38.27
C VAL A 189 11.95 -5.99 -39.64
N GLU A 190 13.24 -5.98 -39.96
CA GLU A 190 13.75 -6.31 -41.30
C GLU A 190 13.61 -7.80 -41.63
N ASN A 191 13.92 -8.69 -40.70
CA ASN A 191 13.95 -10.14 -40.91
C ASN A 191 12.63 -10.83 -40.55
N TYR A 192 11.84 -10.25 -39.64
CA TYR A 192 10.65 -10.90 -39.08
C TYR A 192 9.37 -10.06 -39.19
N GLY A 193 9.42 -8.86 -39.81
CA GLY A 193 8.26 -8.00 -40.03
C GLY A 193 7.59 -7.49 -38.73
N ARG A 194 8.27 -7.60 -37.59
CA ARG A 194 7.67 -7.35 -36.27
C ARG A 194 8.06 -5.98 -35.73
N HIS A 195 7.15 -5.03 -35.88
CA HIS A 195 7.31 -3.67 -35.37
C HIS A 195 7.20 -3.62 -33.83
N LEU A 196 8.10 -2.86 -33.18
CA LEU A 196 8.07 -2.63 -31.73
C LEU A 196 7.00 -1.59 -31.37
N VAL A 197 5.73 -1.99 -31.46
CA VAL A 197 4.57 -1.15 -31.15
C VAL A 197 4.10 -1.39 -29.72
N MET A 198 3.75 -0.30 -29.03
CA MET A 198 3.21 -0.34 -27.67
C MET A 198 1.69 -0.22 -27.69
N ARG A 199 1.01 -1.11 -26.97
CA ARG A 199 -0.41 -0.99 -26.63
C ARG A 199 -0.55 -0.43 -25.22
N ILE A 200 -1.38 0.60 -25.07
CA ILE A 200 -1.65 1.26 -23.80
C ILE A 200 -3.08 0.95 -23.37
N ASP A 201 -3.26 0.59 -22.11
CA ASP A 201 -4.55 0.40 -21.47
C ASP A 201 -4.56 1.19 -20.16
N ASP A 202 -5.57 2.02 -19.94
CA ASP A 202 -5.62 2.98 -18.81
C ASP A 202 -6.69 2.58 -17.81
N PHE A 203 -6.26 2.04 -16.67
CA PHE A 203 -7.14 1.50 -15.63
C PHE A 203 -8.02 2.58 -14.95
N GLU A 204 -7.51 3.80 -14.84
CA GLU A 204 -8.23 4.91 -14.20
C GLU A 204 -9.38 5.43 -15.08
N LYS A 205 -9.45 4.98 -16.35
CA LYS A 205 -10.48 5.35 -17.29
C LYS A 205 -11.36 4.13 -17.62
N PRO A 206 -12.49 3.93 -16.92
CA PRO A 206 -13.39 2.79 -17.13
C PRO A 206 -13.75 2.54 -18.60
N ALA A 207 -14.01 3.62 -19.35
CA ALA A 207 -14.36 3.54 -20.77
C ALA A 207 -13.19 3.19 -21.71
N LYS A 208 -11.95 3.20 -21.21
CA LYS A 208 -10.73 2.94 -22.00
C LYS A 208 -9.99 1.67 -21.58
N THR A 209 -10.34 1.08 -20.44
CA THR A 209 -9.68 -0.14 -19.98
C THR A 209 -10.32 -1.39 -20.56
N ASN A 210 -9.48 -2.31 -21.02
CA ASN A 210 -9.88 -3.65 -21.47
C ASN A 210 -9.65 -4.71 -20.37
N ALA A 211 -9.40 -4.30 -19.11
CA ALA A 211 -9.11 -5.23 -18.03
C ALA A 211 -10.26 -6.21 -17.73
N LEU A 212 -11.52 -5.80 -17.98
CA LEU A 212 -12.69 -6.67 -17.83
C LEU A 212 -13.03 -7.42 -19.12
N CYS A 213 -13.02 -6.72 -20.26
CA CYS A 213 -13.65 -7.23 -21.48
C CYS A 213 -12.66 -7.72 -22.54
N GLY A 214 -11.35 -7.55 -22.34
CA GLY A 214 -10.34 -7.97 -23.30
C GLY A 214 -9.68 -9.29 -22.94
N ASN A 215 -9.36 -10.09 -23.95
CA ASN A 215 -8.39 -11.18 -23.81
C ASN A 215 -6.99 -10.65 -24.14
N TRP A 216 -6.17 -10.41 -23.12
CA TRP A 216 -4.85 -9.78 -23.30
C TRP A 216 -3.79 -10.77 -23.81
N ARG A 217 -4.06 -12.08 -23.69
CA ARG A 217 -3.18 -13.15 -24.23
C ARG A 217 -3.15 -13.16 -25.76
N THR A 218 -4.20 -12.64 -26.43
CA THR A 218 -4.29 -12.61 -27.90
C THR A 218 -3.75 -11.31 -28.51
N TRP A 219 -3.33 -10.34 -27.68
CA TRP A 219 -2.84 -9.06 -28.18
C TRP A 219 -1.50 -9.22 -28.93
N PRO A 220 -1.44 -8.83 -30.22
CA PRO A 220 -0.26 -9.04 -31.05
C PRO A 220 0.87 -8.05 -30.74
N GLN A 221 0.58 -6.97 -30.00
CA GLN A 221 1.57 -5.94 -29.71
C GLN A 221 2.68 -6.50 -28.81
N PRO A 222 3.96 -6.29 -29.18
CA PRO A 222 5.10 -6.80 -28.42
C PRO A 222 5.25 -6.11 -27.07
N ILE A 223 4.68 -4.92 -26.87
CA ILE A 223 4.73 -4.20 -25.61
C ILE A 223 3.31 -3.88 -25.15
N ILE A 224 3.00 -4.21 -23.89
CA ILE A 224 1.77 -3.83 -23.19
C ILE A 224 2.11 -2.87 -22.05
N TRP A 225 1.44 -1.74 -21.97
CA TRP A 225 1.53 -0.80 -20.86
C TRP A 225 0.17 -0.65 -20.18
N TYR A 226 0.09 -1.13 -18.94
CA TYR A 226 -1.11 -1.01 -18.12
C TYR A 226 -0.97 0.17 -17.13
N GLN A 227 -1.58 1.31 -17.49
CA GLN A 227 -1.50 2.58 -16.78
C GLN A 227 -2.54 2.67 -15.65
N GLY A 228 -2.34 3.62 -14.73
CA GLY A 228 -3.32 3.92 -13.67
C GLY A 228 -3.38 2.90 -12.53
N THR A 229 -2.41 1.98 -12.46
CA THR A 229 -2.38 0.86 -11.51
C THR A 229 -1.62 1.22 -10.23
N THR A 230 -2.16 2.18 -9.48
CA THR A 230 -1.48 2.81 -8.32
C THR A 230 -1.66 2.08 -6.99
N ASP A 231 -2.44 0.99 -6.97
CA ASP A 231 -2.73 0.20 -5.78
C ASP A 231 -2.78 -1.30 -6.10
N ALA A 232 -3.15 -2.11 -5.10
CA ALA A 232 -3.24 -3.57 -5.23
C ALA A 232 -4.39 -4.04 -6.15
N VAL A 233 -5.34 -3.18 -6.51
CA VAL A 233 -6.57 -3.54 -7.24
C VAL A 233 -6.28 -3.75 -8.72
N GLY A 234 -5.35 -2.99 -9.30
CA GLY A 234 -5.07 -3.02 -10.73
C GLY A 234 -4.85 -4.45 -11.28
N ALA A 235 -3.94 -5.21 -10.67
CA ALA A 235 -3.71 -6.60 -11.09
C ALA A 235 -4.85 -7.55 -10.70
N GLN A 236 -5.47 -7.36 -9.54
CA GLN A 236 -6.57 -8.20 -9.06
C GLN A 236 -7.85 -8.04 -9.88
N PHE A 237 -8.00 -6.92 -10.60
CA PHE A 237 -9.18 -6.64 -11.40
C PHE A 237 -9.43 -7.69 -12.49
N PHE A 238 -8.37 -8.38 -12.94
CA PHE A 238 -8.47 -9.49 -13.89
C PHE A 238 -9.22 -10.72 -13.33
N LEU A 239 -9.42 -10.83 -12.02
CA LEU A 239 -10.31 -11.84 -11.42
C LEU A 239 -11.77 -11.67 -11.87
N LYS A 240 -12.13 -10.46 -12.33
CA LYS A 240 -13.46 -10.12 -12.85
C LYS A 240 -13.52 -10.14 -14.38
N ASN A 241 -12.46 -10.58 -15.08
CA ASN A 241 -12.43 -10.58 -16.54
C ASN A 241 -13.45 -11.58 -17.13
N ILE A 242 -14.12 -11.18 -18.21
CA ILE A 242 -15.14 -12.01 -18.87
C ILE A 242 -14.53 -13.23 -19.57
N HIS A 243 -13.29 -13.10 -20.07
CA HIS A 243 -12.58 -14.17 -20.76
C HIS A 243 -11.99 -15.18 -19.76
N PRO A 244 -12.35 -16.47 -19.87
CA PRO A 244 -11.87 -17.51 -18.95
C PRO A 244 -10.35 -17.56 -18.84
N ASP A 245 -9.61 -17.55 -19.96
CA ASP A 245 -8.14 -17.66 -19.93
C ASP A 245 -7.43 -16.56 -19.12
N MET A 246 -8.01 -15.35 -19.09
CA MET A 246 -7.48 -14.24 -18.30
C MET A 246 -7.88 -14.38 -16.83
N ARG A 247 -9.15 -14.74 -16.58
CA ARG A 247 -9.68 -14.94 -15.23
C ARG A 247 -9.00 -16.11 -14.52
N ASP A 248 -8.73 -17.18 -15.23
CA ASP A 248 -8.06 -18.38 -14.71
C ASP A 248 -6.59 -18.07 -14.40
N ALA A 249 -5.91 -17.30 -15.25
CA ALA A 249 -4.55 -16.82 -14.96
C ALA A 249 -4.49 -15.94 -13.71
N ALA A 250 -5.46 -15.03 -13.57
CA ALA A 250 -5.58 -14.19 -12.39
C ALA A 250 -5.91 -15.03 -11.14
N THR A 251 -6.78 -16.02 -11.26
CA THR A 251 -7.15 -16.93 -10.17
C THR A 251 -5.98 -17.80 -9.75
N GLU A 252 -5.16 -18.26 -10.69
CA GLU A 252 -3.93 -19.01 -10.40
C GLU A 252 -2.96 -18.17 -9.55
N LEU A 253 -2.87 -16.86 -9.82
CA LEU A 253 -1.96 -15.98 -9.10
C LEU A 253 -2.54 -15.46 -7.77
N PHE A 254 -3.77 -14.95 -7.77
CA PHE A 254 -4.39 -14.26 -6.63
C PHE A 254 -5.35 -15.12 -5.81
N GLY A 255 -5.59 -16.36 -6.22
CA GLY A 255 -6.59 -17.23 -5.60
C GLY A 255 -8.02 -16.85 -6.00
N ARG A 256 -8.97 -17.63 -5.48
CA ARG A 256 -10.40 -17.44 -5.77
C ARG A 256 -11.00 -16.30 -4.94
N PRO A 257 -11.78 -15.38 -5.54
CA PRO A 257 -12.38 -14.26 -4.82
C PRO A 257 -13.25 -14.68 -3.63
N GLU A 258 -13.99 -15.78 -3.75
CA GLU A 258 -14.95 -16.31 -2.78
C GLU A 258 -14.27 -16.99 -1.59
N SER A 259 -12.96 -17.22 -1.69
CA SER A 259 -12.16 -18.05 -0.80
C SER A 259 -11.07 -17.21 -0.15
N LEU A 260 -11.51 -16.26 0.69
CA LEU A 260 -10.64 -15.30 1.35
C LEU A 260 -9.50 -15.97 2.14
N GLN A 261 -9.76 -17.10 2.79
CA GLN A 261 -8.76 -17.87 3.54
C GLN A 261 -7.63 -18.49 2.69
N TRP A 262 -7.74 -18.43 1.37
CA TRP A 262 -6.80 -19.00 0.41
C TRP A 262 -6.08 -17.93 -0.44
N ARG A 263 -6.22 -16.64 -0.09
CA ARG A 263 -5.55 -15.57 -0.83
C ARG A 263 -4.06 -15.49 -0.49
N PRO A 264 -3.15 -15.69 -1.47
CA PRO A 264 -1.72 -15.65 -1.26
C PRO A 264 -1.16 -14.22 -1.17
N ASN A 265 0.01 -14.07 -0.56
CA ASN A 265 0.75 -12.81 -0.50
C ASN A 265 1.48 -12.51 -1.83
N VAL A 266 0.74 -12.34 -2.93
CA VAL A 266 1.35 -12.16 -4.27
C VAL A 266 2.35 -11.02 -4.33
N PHE A 267 1.98 -9.84 -3.81
CA PHE A 267 2.82 -8.65 -3.90
C PHE A 267 4.10 -8.75 -3.07
N GLY A 268 4.03 -9.37 -1.89
CA GLY A 268 5.22 -9.63 -1.07
C GLY A 268 6.19 -10.58 -1.76
N GLU A 269 5.66 -11.66 -2.35
CA GLU A 269 6.46 -12.63 -3.09
C GLU A 269 7.08 -12.03 -4.36
N LEU A 270 6.33 -11.21 -5.11
CA LEU A 270 6.87 -10.45 -6.23
C LEU A 270 8.00 -9.51 -5.79
N MET A 271 7.80 -8.77 -4.70
CA MET A 271 8.84 -7.89 -4.17
C MET A 271 10.10 -8.65 -3.75
N SER A 272 9.95 -9.79 -3.06
CA SER A 272 11.09 -10.59 -2.60
C SER A 272 12.04 -11.02 -3.72
N ILE A 273 11.53 -11.08 -4.96
CA ILE A 273 12.31 -11.44 -6.15
C ILE A 273 12.77 -10.20 -6.92
N LEU A 274 11.91 -9.19 -7.06
CA LEU A 274 12.14 -8.07 -7.97
C LEU A 274 12.89 -6.90 -7.35
N ILE A 275 12.85 -6.76 -6.03
CA ILE A 275 13.45 -5.63 -5.34
C ILE A 275 14.47 -6.11 -4.31
N SER A 276 15.65 -5.52 -4.35
CA SER A 276 16.68 -5.66 -3.33
C SER A 276 17.25 -4.29 -3.04
N PRO A 277 17.57 -3.95 -1.77
CA PRO A 277 18.17 -2.66 -1.47
C PRO A 277 19.50 -2.50 -2.23
N SER A 278 19.80 -1.27 -2.66
CA SER A 278 21.13 -0.95 -3.17
C SER A 278 22.14 -1.03 -2.03
N ARG A 279 23.44 -1.10 -2.35
CA ARG A 279 24.51 -1.22 -1.35
C ARG A 279 24.42 -0.12 -0.28
N ASP A 280 24.19 1.12 -0.68
CA ASP A 280 24.14 2.27 0.24
C ASP A 280 22.88 2.24 1.12
N VAL A 281 21.76 1.79 0.56
CA VAL A 281 20.51 1.60 1.33
C VAL A 281 20.66 0.46 2.33
N GLU A 282 21.27 -0.65 1.92
CA GLU A 282 21.54 -1.79 2.80
C GLU A 282 22.53 -1.42 3.91
N GLU A 283 23.54 -0.59 3.62
CA GLU A 283 24.45 -0.02 4.62
C GLU A 283 23.69 0.83 5.65
N ALA A 284 22.79 1.71 5.20
CA ALA A 284 21.96 2.52 6.09
C ALA A 284 21.03 1.67 6.97
N VAL A 285 20.40 0.62 6.40
CA VAL A 285 19.59 -0.34 7.17
C VAL A 285 20.44 -1.03 8.25
N ASN A 286 21.61 -1.55 7.86
CA ASN A 286 22.50 -2.24 8.79
C ASN A 286 23.08 -1.33 9.86
N TRP A 287 23.30 -0.05 9.55
CA TRP A 287 23.69 0.97 10.53
C TRP A 287 22.63 1.14 11.62
N VAL A 288 21.34 1.22 11.27
CA VAL A 288 20.25 1.29 12.27
C VAL A 288 20.15 0.01 13.09
N LEU A 289 20.34 -1.14 12.46
CA LEU A 289 20.28 -2.43 13.16
C LEU A 289 21.44 -2.60 14.16
N GLY A 290 22.60 -2.00 13.87
CA GLY A 290 23.79 -2.01 14.73
C GLY A 290 24.37 -3.42 14.94
N GLY A 291 24.19 -4.33 13.98
CA GLY A 291 24.50 -5.75 14.14
C GLY A 291 23.55 -6.52 15.08
N GLY A 292 22.47 -5.87 15.54
CA GLY A 292 21.45 -6.48 16.39
C GLY A 292 20.46 -7.36 15.63
N ARG A 293 19.58 -8.03 16.38
CA ARG A 293 18.53 -8.93 15.84
C ARG A 293 17.47 -8.17 15.02
N GLU A 294 16.95 -8.75 13.95
CA GLU A 294 15.87 -8.11 13.18
C GLU A 294 14.68 -7.67 14.06
N PRO A 295 13.97 -6.57 13.71
CA PRO A 295 12.88 -6.02 14.51
C PRO A 295 11.71 -6.99 14.66
N ASP A 296 11.02 -6.92 15.80
CA ASP A 296 9.87 -7.77 16.06
C ASP A 296 8.61 -7.22 15.39
N ILE A 297 8.40 -5.90 15.51
CA ILE A 297 7.22 -5.19 15.04
C ILE A 297 7.64 -3.91 14.31
N THR A 298 6.91 -3.54 13.27
CA THR A 298 6.94 -2.18 12.70
C THR A 298 5.68 -1.42 13.08
N LEU A 299 5.85 -0.16 13.47
CA LEU A 299 4.79 0.83 13.56
C LEU A 299 4.98 1.87 12.45
N HIS A 300 4.08 1.87 11.46
CA HIS A 300 4.02 2.89 10.43
C HIS A 300 2.88 3.87 10.69
N MET A 301 3.17 5.17 10.70
CA MET A 301 2.22 6.24 10.99
C MET A 301 2.14 7.28 9.87
N ARG A 302 0.98 7.36 9.22
CA ARG A 302 0.65 8.37 8.18
C ARG A 302 0.01 9.61 8.81
N MET A 303 0.81 10.61 9.09
CA MET A 303 0.41 11.75 9.91
C MET A 303 0.20 13.05 9.14
N LEU A 304 0.70 13.18 7.89
CA LEU A 304 0.46 14.33 7.03
C LEU A 304 0.75 15.67 7.73
N MET A 305 1.91 15.78 8.38
CA MET A 305 2.36 16.92 9.18
C MET A 305 1.54 17.21 10.46
N ASN A 306 0.70 16.28 10.91
CA ASN A 306 -0.10 16.43 12.12
C ASN A 306 0.52 15.71 13.34
N ARG A 307 0.10 16.08 14.55
CA ARG A 307 0.50 15.46 15.82
C ARG A 307 -0.73 15.01 16.64
N SER A 308 -1.65 14.32 15.97
CA SER A 308 -2.91 13.88 16.60
C SER A 308 -2.64 12.97 17.80
N ILE A 309 -3.01 13.43 18.99
CA ILE A 309 -2.89 12.69 20.25
C ILE A 309 -3.70 11.39 20.17
N ARG A 310 -4.91 11.46 19.62
CA ARG A 310 -5.78 10.29 19.48
C ARG A 310 -5.14 9.22 18.58
N ALA A 311 -4.45 9.63 17.51
CA ALA A 311 -3.75 8.69 16.63
C ALA A 311 -2.56 8.04 17.35
N ALA A 312 -1.82 8.80 18.15
CA ALA A 312 -0.75 8.27 18.98
C ALA A 312 -1.27 7.26 20.02
N GLN A 313 -2.38 7.57 20.69
CA GLN A 313 -2.99 6.69 21.68
C GLN A 313 -3.48 5.37 21.06
N ALA A 314 -4.15 5.45 19.91
CA ALA A 314 -4.61 4.25 19.19
C ALA A 314 -3.42 3.36 18.75
N ALA A 315 -2.35 3.98 18.24
CA ALA A 315 -1.12 3.28 17.88
C ALA A 315 -0.45 2.60 19.09
N LEU A 316 -0.32 3.32 20.22
CA LEU A 316 0.26 2.79 21.46
C LEU A 316 -0.56 1.63 22.02
N TYR A 317 -1.89 1.74 22.02
CA TYR A 317 -2.78 0.68 22.46
C TYR A 317 -2.62 -0.57 21.59
N CYS A 318 -2.68 -0.39 20.26
CA CYS A 318 -2.52 -1.49 19.30
C CYS A 318 -1.15 -2.16 19.45
N LEU A 319 -0.06 -1.38 19.60
CA LEU A 319 1.28 -1.91 19.78
C LEU A 319 1.43 -2.72 21.07
N LYS A 320 0.88 -2.25 22.19
CA LYS A 320 0.87 -3.00 23.46
C LYS A 320 0.07 -4.29 23.34
N GLN A 321 -1.10 -4.23 22.71
CA GLN A 321 -1.94 -5.41 22.49
C GLN A 321 -1.25 -6.43 21.59
N ALA A 322 -0.62 -5.98 20.48
CA ALA A 322 0.12 -6.84 19.57
C ALA A 322 1.29 -7.52 20.27
N THR A 323 2.05 -6.77 21.07
CA THR A 323 3.18 -7.29 21.87
C THR A 323 2.72 -8.38 22.83
N SER A 324 1.61 -8.14 23.54
CA SER A 324 1.01 -9.09 24.48
C SER A 324 0.53 -10.36 23.77
N ASN A 325 -0.23 -10.21 22.68
CA ASN A 325 -0.79 -11.33 21.92
C ASN A 325 0.30 -12.21 21.29
N LEU A 326 1.39 -11.61 20.81
CA LEU A 326 2.52 -12.30 20.22
C LEU A 326 3.47 -12.91 21.27
N GLN A 327 3.20 -12.70 22.57
CA GLN A 327 4.05 -13.17 23.68
C GLN A 327 5.53 -12.81 23.48
N LEU A 328 5.79 -11.61 22.94
CA LEU A 328 7.16 -11.18 22.70
C LEU A 328 7.89 -11.00 24.04
N GLY A 329 9.20 -11.23 24.04
CA GLY A 329 10.04 -11.09 25.23
C GLY A 329 9.94 -9.72 25.89
N SER A 330 10.56 -9.56 27.07
CA SER A 330 10.40 -8.40 27.95
C SER A 330 10.71 -7.03 27.33
N ARG A 331 11.40 -6.98 26.18
CA ARG A 331 11.68 -5.75 25.44
C ARG A 331 11.74 -5.99 23.91
N PRO A 332 10.61 -5.94 23.20
CA PRO A 332 10.60 -6.13 21.74
C PRO A 332 11.32 -4.97 21.03
N ARG A 333 11.84 -5.23 19.83
CA ARG A 333 12.39 -4.20 18.94
C ARG A 333 11.28 -3.68 18.03
N VAL A 334 11.04 -2.38 18.05
CA VAL A 334 9.98 -1.71 17.29
C VAL A 334 10.60 -0.69 16.34
N VAL A 335 10.43 -0.90 15.03
CA VAL A 335 10.74 0.14 14.04
C VAL A 335 9.60 1.15 14.00
N VAL A 336 9.91 2.44 14.08
CA VAL A 336 8.91 3.51 13.94
C VAL A 336 9.17 4.29 12.66
N VAL A 337 8.22 4.23 11.72
CA VAL A 337 8.28 4.97 10.45
C VAL A 337 7.12 5.96 10.38
N SER A 338 7.40 7.21 10.00
CA SER A 338 6.35 8.20 9.76
C SER A 338 6.81 9.27 8.78
N ASP A 339 5.86 9.77 7.98
CA ASP A 339 6.04 10.95 7.14
C ASP A 339 6.21 12.25 7.95
N THR A 340 6.00 12.21 9.28
CA THR A 340 6.00 13.39 10.16
C THR A 340 7.04 13.24 11.28
N PRO A 341 8.28 13.74 11.10
CA PRO A 341 9.36 13.59 12.09
C PRO A 341 9.00 14.12 13.48
N SER A 342 8.22 15.20 13.53
CA SER A 342 7.82 15.79 14.80
C SER A 342 6.79 14.95 15.58
N PHE A 343 6.02 14.10 14.90
CA PHE A 343 5.18 13.10 15.54
C PHE A 343 6.04 11.97 16.12
N VAL A 344 7.06 11.50 15.39
CA VAL A 344 8.01 10.48 15.88
C VAL A 344 8.63 10.92 17.20
N LYS A 345 9.17 12.15 17.27
CA LYS A 345 9.73 12.71 18.50
C LYS A 345 8.76 12.68 19.70
N SER A 346 7.45 12.78 19.44
CA SER A 346 6.42 12.78 20.50
C SER A 346 5.99 11.38 20.96
N ILE A 347 5.99 10.38 20.08
CA ILE A 347 5.51 9.03 20.42
C ILE A 347 6.62 8.13 20.96
N VAL A 348 7.86 8.35 20.52
CA VAL A 348 9.02 7.51 20.87
C VAL A 348 9.22 7.35 22.38
N PRO A 349 9.19 8.41 23.22
CA PRO A 349 9.38 8.25 24.65
C PRO A 349 8.38 7.27 25.29
N ASN A 350 7.13 7.24 24.79
CA ASN A 350 6.09 6.33 25.28
C ASN A 350 6.34 4.88 24.85
N ILE A 351 6.88 4.68 23.65
CA ILE A 351 7.21 3.35 23.11
C ILE A 351 8.47 2.80 23.80
N SER A 352 9.49 3.63 23.99
CA SER A 352 10.75 3.30 24.66
C SER A 352 10.56 2.84 26.12
N GLY A 353 9.44 3.19 26.74
CA GLY A 353 9.08 2.73 28.08
C GLY A 353 8.84 1.21 28.19
N PHE A 354 8.58 0.52 27.08
CA PHE A 354 8.34 -0.94 27.07
C PHE A 354 8.99 -1.69 25.91
N SER A 355 9.75 -1.01 25.05
CA SER A 355 10.39 -1.61 23.87
C SER A 355 11.70 -0.91 23.53
N GLU A 356 12.52 -1.53 22.68
CA GLU A 356 13.67 -0.91 22.04
C GLU A 356 13.21 -0.29 20.72
N VAL A 357 13.39 1.01 20.54
CA VAL A 357 12.91 1.74 19.36
C VAL A 357 14.03 1.88 18.34
N LEU A 358 13.75 1.48 17.09
CA LEU A 358 14.63 1.65 15.95
C LEU A 358 14.05 2.71 15.02
N ILE A 359 14.84 3.74 14.72
CA ILE A 359 14.49 4.83 13.81
C ILE A 359 15.71 5.12 12.97
N PHE A 360 15.47 5.34 11.67
CA PHE A 360 16.50 5.88 10.81
C PHE A 360 16.53 7.41 10.93
N ASP A 361 17.61 7.93 11.49
CA ASP A 361 17.90 9.37 11.50
C ASP A 361 18.90 9.69 10.38
N TYR A 362 18.37 10.14 9.25
CA TYR A 362 19.17 10.43 8.06
C TYR A 362 20.14 11.60 8.26
N GLU A 363 19.92 12.48 9.25
CA GLU A 363 20.82 13.62 9.54
C GLU A 363 22.09 13.16 10.25
N LEU A 364 22.03 12.01 10.93
CA LEU A 364 23.17 11.40 11.65
C LEU A 364 23.89 10.33 10.81
N PHE A 365 23.35 9.95 9.66
CA PHE A 365 23.95 8.94 8.81
C PHE A 365 25.09 9.53 7.96
N GLY A 366 26.33 9.11 8.24
CA GLY A 366 27.54 9.57 7.55
C GLY A 366 27.85 8.88 6.21
N GLY A 367 27.01 7.93 5.77
CA GLY A 367 27.21 7.19 4.53
C GLY A 367 26.85 8.00 3.28
N ASN A 368 27.52 7.73 2.16
CA ASN A 368 27.31 8.45 0.92
C ASN A 368 26.17 7.81 0.09
N VAL A 369 24.93 8.24 0.32
CA VAL A 369 23.80 7.81 -0.52
C VAL A 369 23.77 8.68 -1.77
N SER A 370 24.66 8.40 -2.73
CA SER A 370 24.78 9.16 -3.98
C SER A 370 23.68 8.77 -4.97
N TYR A 371 22.44 9.15 -4.70
CA TYR A 371 21.45 9.28 -5.78
C TYR A 371 21.63 10.67 -6.39
N ASN A 372 21.67 10.76 -7.72
CA ASN A 372 21.52 12.02 -8.45
C ASN A 372 20.22 12.70 -7.97
N THR A 373 20.32 13.54 -6.95
CA THR A 373 19.23 14.38 -6.42
C THR A 373 18.96 15.58 -7.31
N ASP A 374 19.78 15.77 -8.34
CA ASP A 374 19.66 16.82 -9.35
C ASP A 374 18.51 16.53 -10.32
N ALA A 375 17.26 16.68 -9.85
CA ALA A 375 16.08 16.99 -10.68
C ALA A 375 14.76 17.12 -9.90
N SER A 376 14.72 17.04 -8.57
CA SER A 376 13.45 17.27 -7.84
C SER A 376 13.58 18.49 -6.95
N LYS A 377 13.34 19.68 -7.53
CA LYS A 377 12.94 20.85 -6.73
C LYS A 377 11.92 20.38 -5.70
N ASN A 378 12.12 20.71 -4.43
CA ASN A 378 11.15 20.47 -3.36
C ASN A 378 9.83 21.16 -3.76
N LEU A 379 8.95 20.43 -4.44
CA LEU A 379 7.62 20.92 -4.74
C LEU A 379 6.85 20.89 -3.42
N ASP A 380 6.36 22.04 -2.95
CA ASP A 380 5.70 22.21 -1.65
C ASP A 380 4.61 21.15 -1.38
N PHE A 381 3.97 20.61 -2.42
CA PHE A 381 3.00 19.53 -2.29
C PHE A 381 3.61 18.22 -1.81
N ARG A 382 4.84 17.87 -2.23
CA ARG A 382 5.53 16.62 -1.83
C ARG A 382 5.93 16.69 -0.37
N VAL A 383 6.37 17.85 0.11
CA VAL A 383 6.69 18.02 1.53
C VAL A 383 5.43 17.82 2.38
N LYS A 384 4.30 18.40 1.96
CA LYS A 384 3.01 18.26 2.67
C LYS A 384 2.45 16.84 2.63
N ASP A 385 2.61 16.15 1.51
CA ASP A 385 2.06 14.81 1.33
C ASP A 385 3.03 13.72 1.80
N TRP A 386 4.32 13.75 1.47
CA TRP A 386 5.24 12.62 1.70
C TRP A 386 6.21 12.81 2.87
N GLY A 387 6.35 14.03 3.39
CA GLY A 387 7.37 14.34 4.38
C GLY A 387 8.46 15.26 3.84
N PRO A 388 9.21 15.95 4.73
CA PRO A 388 10.34 16.78 4.34
C PRO A 388 11.60 15.98 3.99
N ALA A 389 11.65 14.69 4.34
CA ALA A 389 12.83 13.86 4.15
C ALA A 389 13.10 13.61 2.65
N PRO A 390 14.38 13.52 2.23
CA PRO A 390 14.74 13.13 0.87
C PRO A 390 14.13 11.78 0.49
N ARG A 391 13.82 11.58 -0.80
CA ARG A 391 13.18 10.35 -1.30
C ARG A 391 13.97 9.08 -0.93
N TRP A 392 15.30 9.13 -0.90
CA TRP A 392 16.14 7.97 -0.58
C TRP A 392 15.89 7.44 0.85
N VAL A 393 15.54 8.32 1.80
CA VAL A 393 15.20 7.96 3.19
C VAL A 393 13.99 7.02 3.23
N ALA A 394 13.00 7.26 2.38
CA ALA A 394 11.83 6.39 2.28
C ALA A 394 12.17 4.98 1.78
N PHE A 395 13.29 4.76 1.09
CA PHE A 395 13.73 3.40 0.75
C PHE A 395 14.39 2.73 1.96
N VAL A 396 15.22 3.46 2.73
CA VAL A 396 15.82 2.93 3.97
C VAL A 396 14.73 2.55 4.97
N ASP A 397 13.78 3.45 5.23
CA ASP A 397 12.63 3.18 6.10
C ASP A 397 11.83 1.96 5.62
N PHE A 398 11.63 1.83 4.30
CA PHE A 398 10.87 0.73 3.72
C PHE A 398 11.56 -0.61 3.96
N PHE A 399 12.85 -0.71 3.65
CA PHE A 399 13.59 -1.96 3.82
C PHE A 399 13.83 -2.29 5.29
N LEU A 400 14.12 -1.30 6.14
CA LEU A 400 14.25 -1.49 7.60
C LEU A 400 12.93 -1.99 8.20
N ALA A 401 11.81 -1.36 7.87
CA ALA A 401 10.49 -1.78 8.35
C ALA A 401 10.09 -3.17 7.81
N SER A 402 10.49 -3.50 6.58
CA SER A 402 10.20 -4.80 5.98
C SER A 402 11.02 -5.96 6.58
N ARG A 403 11.90 -5.68 7.55
CA ARG A 403 12.58 -6.71 8.36
C ARG A 403 11.76 -7.19 9.56
N ALA A 404 10.59 -6.60 9.83
CA ALA A 404 9.74 -7.01 10.95
C ALA A 404 9.41 -8.51 10.88
N LYS A 405 9.53 -9.22 12.00
CA LYS A 405 9.30 -10.67 12.06
C LYS A 405 7.85 -11.07 12.24
N HIS A 406 7.08 -10.29 12.98
CA HIS A 406 5.77 -10.74 13.49
C HIS A 406 4.61 -9.88 13.02
N ALA A 407 4.78 -8.55 13.02
CA ALA A 407 3.67 -7.68 12.66
C ALA A 407 4.10 -6.33 12.10
N VAL A 408 3.24 -5.79 11.25
CA VAL A 408 3.26 -4.39 10.83
C VAL A 408 1.95 -3.76 11.27
N ILE A 409 2.05 -2.66 12.01
CA ILE A 409 0.93 -1.87 12.49
C ILE A 409 0.87 -0.60 11.66
N SER A 410 -0.27 -0.34 11.01
CA SER A 410 -0.51 0.89 10.28
C SER A 410 -1.50 1.78 11.02
N GLY A 411 -1.13 3.03 11.23
CA GLY A 411 -2.01 4.05 11.78
C GLY A 411 -1.97 5.33 10.95
N ALA A 412 -2.98 6.18 11.13
CA ALA A 412 -3.06 7.45 10.42
C ALA A 412 -3.89 8.49 11.17
N HIS A 413 -3.71 9.75 10.77
CA HIS A 413 -4.54 10.86 11.25
C HIS A 413 -5.86 11.02 10.47
N LYS A 414 -5.83 10.85 9.13
CA LYS A 414 -6.96 11.20 8.24
C LYS A 414 -7.30 10.20 7.13
N ARG A 415 -6.38 9.29 6.76
CA ARG A 415 -6.60 8.35 5.66
C ARG A 415 -6.39 6.94 6.15
N VAL A 416 -7.40 6.09 5.96
CA VAL A 416 -7.32 4.66 6.26
C VAL A 416 -6.47 4.00 5.18
N GLY A 417 -5.45 3.26 5.61
CA GLY A 417 -4.56 2.53 4.72
C GLY A 417 -3.53 3.42 4.00
N THR A 418 -2.32 2.90 3.87
CA THR A 418 -1.30 3.47 2.98
C THR A 418 -0.74 2.37 2.11
N THR A 419 -0.54 2.67 0.83
CA THR A 419 0.15 1.77 -0.10
C THR A 419 1.53 1.40 0.44
N TYR A 420 2.21 2.36 1.09
CA TYR A 420 3.49 2.16 1.76
C TYR A 420 3.46 1.08 2.87
N ALA A 421 2.52 1.16 3.82
CA ALA A 421 2.42 0.18 4.91
C ALA A 421 1.98 -1.20 4.43
N GLN A 422 1.08 -1.25 3.43
CA GLN A 422 0.67 -2.51 2.81
C GLN A 422 1.86 -3.22 2.17
N LEU A 423 2.71 -2.48 1.46
CA LEU A 423 3.91 -3.05 0.83
C LEU A 423 4.95 -3.48 1.87
N ILE A 424 5.15 -2.71 2.96
CA ILE A 424 6.00 -3.14 4.08
C ILE A 424 5.49 -4.46 4.66
N ALA A 425 4.19 -4.55 4.96
CA ALA A 425 3.58 -5.75 5.53
C ALA A 425 3.71 -6.94 4.58
N ALA A 426 3.48 -6.73 3.29
CA ALA A 426 3.60 -7.77 2.28
C ALA A 426 5.05 -8.28 2.16
N LEU A 427 6.05 -7.39 2.10
CA LEU A 427 7.46 -7.81 2.01
C LEU A 427 7.94 -8.45 3.32
N ALA A 428 7.58 -7.89 4.48
CA ALA A 428 7.91 -8.49 5.78
C ALA A 428 7.32 -9.89 5.94
N ALA A 429 6.05 -10.08 5.54
CA ALA A 429 5.44 -11.41 5.51
C ALA A 429 6.21 -12.37 4.60
N ALA A 430 6.60 -11.95 3.39
CA ALA A 430 7.40 -12.77 2.47
C ALA A 430 8.78 -13.15 3.05
N ASN A 431 9.44 -12.21 3.74
CA ASN A 431 10.72 -12.44 4.41
C ASN A 431 10.60 -13.38 5.62
N SER A 432 9.48 -13.34 6.35
CA SER A 432 9.21 -14.22 7.49
C SER A 432 8.94 -15.68 7.08
N LEU A 433 8.56 -15.90 5.82
CA LEU A 433 8.28 -17.20 5.23
C LEU A 433 9.60 -17.90 4.83
N GLY A 434 10.31 -18.48 5.79
CA GLY A 434 11.44 -19.37 5.51
C GLY A 434 11.04 -20.60 4.69
N GLU A 435 11.98 -21.18 3.93
CA GLU A 435 11.73 -22.37 3.08
C GLU A 435 11.18 -23.57 3.89
N ASN A 436 11.55 -23.68 5.17
CA ASN A 436 11.17 -24.78 6.06
C ASN A 436 10.23 -24.38 7.22
N SER A 437 9.68 -23.16 7.24
CA SER A 437 8.83 -22.72 8.35
C SER A 437 7.46 -23.42 8.32
N THR A 438 7.06 -24.07 9.41
CA THR A 438 5.76 -24.75 9.52
C THR A 438 4.64 -23.83 10.00
N SER A 439 4.99 -22.64 10.51
CA SER A 439 4.05 -21.58 10.87
C SER A 439 4.61 -20.21 10.48
N SER A 440 3.84 -19.43 9.72
CA SER A 440 4.05 -17.98 9.63
C SER A 440 2.78 -17.29 10.12
N SER A 441 2.74 -16.87 11.38
CA SER A 441 1.70 -15.97 11.88
C SER A 441 2.18 -14.53 11.74
N PHE A 442 2.33 -14.06 10.51
CA PHE A 442 2.60 -12.65 10.26
C PHE A 442 1.28 -11.87 10.27
N SER A 443 1.23 -10.77 11.02
CA SER A 443 0.01 -9.98 11.17
C SER A 443 0.15 -8.58 10.58
N PHE A 444 -0.85 -8.17 9.80
CA PHE A 444 -1.00 -6.76 9.42
C PHE A 444 -2.15 -6.16 10.23
N LEU A 445 -1.81 -5.24 11.14
CA LEU A 445 -2.75 -4.63 12.07
C LEU A 445 -3.00 -3.18 11.70
N SER A 446 -4.21 -2.72 11.99
CA SER A 446 -4.62 -1.34 11.76
C SER A 446 -4.99 -0.68 13.08
N SER A 447 -4.37 0.46 13.40
CA SER A 447 -4.59 1.21 14.64
C SER A 447 -5.44 2.47 14.40
N PHE A 448 -6.45 2.38 13.53
CA PHE A 448 -7.32 3.50 13.20
C PHE A 448 -8.36 3.73 14.29
N GLN A 449 -8.69 5.00 14.54
CA GLN A 449 -9.82 5.35 15.40
C GLN A 449 -11.13 4.96 14.71
N SER A 450 -12.16 4.61 15.48
CA SER A 450 -13.45 4.16 14.93
C SER A 450 -14.11 5.20 14.02
N ASN A 451 -14.05 6.49 14.38
CA ASN A 451 -14.56 7.58 13.55
C ASN A 451 -13.77 7.71 12.25
N LEU A 452 -12.44 7.58 12.30
CA LEU A 452 -11.60 7.60 11.11
C LEU A 452 -11.90 6.41 10.18
N LEU A 453 -12.19 5.23 10.74
CA LEU A 453 -12.59 4.08 9.94
C LEU A 453 -13.94 4.32 9.26
N ALA A 454 -14.95 4.77 10.01
CA ALA A 454 -16.28 5.03 9.48
C ALA A 454 -16.27 6.14 8.41
N GLU A 455 -15.67 7.28 8.72
CA GLU A 455 -15.57 8.42 7.80
C GLU A 455 -14.63 8.13 6.62
N GLY A 456 -13.51 7.48 6.87
CA GLY A 456 -12.50 7.16 5.86
C GLY A 456 -13.01 6.17 4.82
N LEU A 457 -13.75 5.14 5.23
CA LEU A 457 -14.41 4.22 4.32
C LEU A 457 -15.53 4.90 3.53
N ASN A 458 -16.33 5.76 4.18
CA ASN A 458 -17.40 6.51 3.50
C ASN A 458 -16.90 7.49 2.42
N LEU A 459 -15.66 7.96 2.55
CA LEU A 459 -15.06 8.93 1.63
C LEU A 459 -14.09 8.29 0.62
N GLN A 460 -13.97 6.96 0.61
CA GLN A 460 -13.09 6.27 -0.32
C GLN A 460 -13.72 6.28 -1.72
N VAL A 461 -12.94 6.69 -2.73
CA VAL A 461 -13.40 6.82 -4.13
C VAL A 461 -12.47 5.99 -5.03
N GLY A 462 -13.03 5.28 -6.00
CA GLY A 462 -12.28 4.48 -6.99
C GLY A 462 -12.67 2.99 -7.00
N TRP A 463 -12.02 2.22 -7.86
CA TRP A 463 -12.30 0.78 -8.06
C TRP A 463 -12.00 -0.12 -6.85
N GLY A 464 -11.31 0.39 -5.84
CA GLY A 464 -10.98 -0.32 -4.60
C GLY A 464 -12.06 -0.28 -3.52
N HIS A 465 -13.25 0.21 -3.85
CA HIS A 465 -14.46 0.08 -3.07
C HIS A 465 -15.17 -1.25 -3.38
#